data_AF-A0A2K8SD34-F1
#
_entry.id   AF-A0A2K8SD34-F1
#
_cell.length_a   1.000
_cell.length_b   1.000
_cell.length_c   1.000
_cell.angle_alpha   90.00
_cell.angle_beta   90.00
_cell.angle_gamma   90.00
#
_symmetry.space_group_name_H-M   'P 1'
#
loop_
_entity.id
_entity.type
_entity.pdbx_description
1 polymer ?
#
loop_
_entity_poly.entity_id
_entity_poly.type
_entity_poly.pdbx_seq_one_letter_code
_entity_poly.pdbx_strand_id
1 'polypeptide(L)'
;MQKKVWNKLFESSQELLINFSQDQDKLINSVKKFSEDLVAFSEVYFSNREEFFKFLKSNYNNFYLQATSIVSSADSVSVIMQLNEGANDYLILINLFRQLLVTLDTLTSNYWLRVAEKVKESKSIKEIINISNYAQFEDYDEVSNSVLKILEKNNIKINDFFKNYMNKELWREIKILEGKILNKPDGDFEYFKELVSKSDDLADDMVINLWAILAINISYLEFLNNIVGEK
;
A
#
# COMPACT_ATOMS: atom_id res chain seq x y z
N MET A 1 1.64 -21.56 -8.31
CA MET A 1 1.26 -20.55 -9.32
C MET A 1 1.14 -19.16 -8.68
N GLN A 2 0.46 -19.09 -7.54
CA GLN A 2 0.21 -17.91 -6.68
C GLN A 2 1.50 -17.16 -6.35
N LYS A 3 2.49 -17.84 -5.75
CA LYS A 3 3.80 -17.24 -5.44
C LYS A 3 4.47 -16.61 -6.67
N LYS A 4 4.40 -17.26 -7.83
CA LYS A 4 5.05 -16.77 -9.05
C LYS A 4 4.40 -15.49 -9.54
N VAL A 5 3.07 -15.44 -9.61
CA VAL A 5 2.36 -14.25 -10.10
C VAL A 5 2.40 -13.11 -9.09
N TRP A 6 2.36 -13.42 -7.79
CA TRP A 6 2.55 -12.43 -6.72
C TRP A 6 3.96 -11.83 -6.76
N ASN A 7 5.00 -12.65 -6.88
CA ASN A 7 6.37 -12.16 -6.98
C ASN A 7 6.59 -11.25 -8.19
N LYS A 8 6.00 -11.59 -9.34
CA LYS A 8 6.04 -10.71 -10.53
C LYS A 8 5.37 -9.36 -10.28
N LEU A 9 4.18 -9.39 -9.66
CA LEU A 9 3.46 -8.17 -9.30
C LEU A 9 4.25 -7.31 -8.31
N PHE A 10 4.94 -7.94 -7.35
CA PHE A 10 5.85 -7.26 -6.44
C PHE A 10 7.09 -6.66 -7.16
N GLU A 11 7.73 -7.42 -8.04
CA GLU A 11 8.89 -6.93 -8.80
C GLU A 11 8.51 -5.71 -9.65
N SER A 12 7.38 -5.77 -10.35
CA SER A 12 6.87 -4.63 -11.12
C SER A 12 6.41 -3.46 -10.23
N SER A 13 5.89 -3.72 -9.03
CA SER A 13 5.57 -2.64 -8.08
C SER A 13 6.83 -1.89 -7.64
N GLN A 14 7.93 -2.60 -7.37
CA GLN A 14 9.21 -1.98 -7.02
C GLN A 14 9.78 -1.17 -8.18
N GLU A 15 9.72 -1.70 -9.40
CA GLU A 15 10.16 -0.98 -10.59
C GLU A 15 9.38 0.32 -10.79
N LEU A 16 8.06 0.30 -10.59
CA LEU A 16 7.23 1.50 -10.65
C LEU A 16 7.66 2.56 -9.61
N LEU A 17 7.91 2.15 -8.36
CA LEU A 17 8.37 3.07 -7.32
C LEU A 17 9.73 3.70 -7.66
N ILE A 18 10.68 2.90 -8.14
CA ILE A 18 12.05 3.35 -8.42
C ILE A 18 12.10 4.28 -9.63
N ASN A 19 11.35 3.95 -10.69
CA ASN A 19 11.41 4.65 -11.96
C ASN A 19 10.45 5.85 -12.05
N PHE A 20 9.59 6.06 -11.05
CA PHE A 20 8.75 7.24 -11.01
C PHE A 20 9.63 8.50 -11.08
N SER A 21 9.30 9.39 -12.02
CA SER A 21 9.98 10.66 -12.32
C SER A 21 11.42 10.64 -12.85
N GLN A 22 12.00 9.47 -13.19
CA GLN A 22 13.34 9.43 -13.78
C GLN A 22 13.36 9.85 -15.27
N ASP A 23 12.48 9.25 -16.08
CA ASP A 23 12.37 9.44 -17.53
C ASP A 23 10.96 9.02 -17.97
N GLN A 24 10.38 9.73 -18.95
CA GLN A 24 8.99 9.50 -19.39
C GLN A 24 8.80 8.09 -19.99
N ASP A 25 9.74 7.61 -20.79
CA ASP A 25 9.66 6.27 -21.40
C ASP A 25 9.82 5.17 -20.34
N LYS A 26 10.72 5.37 -19.36
CA LYS A 26 10.87 4.44 -18.24
C LYS A 26 9.62 4.36 -17.36
N LEU A 27 8.99 5.49 -17.09
CA LEU A 27 7.75 5.55 -16.33
C LEU A 27 6.64 4.80 -17.09
N ILE A 28 6.43 5.11 -18.37
CA ILE A 28 5.41 4.45 -19.21
C ILE A 28 5.64 2.94 -19.23
N ASN A 29 6.88 2.49 -19.42
CA ASN A 29 7.21 1.07 -19.44
C ASN A 29 6.95 0.39 -18.08
N SER A 30 7.30 1.05 -16.98
CA SER A 30 7.09 0.50 -15.62
C SER A 30 5.59 0.41 -15.29
N VAL A 31 4.82 1.44 -15.64
CA VAL A 31 3.36 1.47 -15.50
C VAL A 31 2.71 0.36 -16.33
N LYS A 32 3.11 0.21 -17.60
CA LYS A 32 2.59 -0.82 -18.49
C LYS A 32 2.88 -2.22 -17.94
N LYS A 33 4.11 -2.48 -17.51
CA LYS A 33 4.50 -3.78 -16.94
C LYS A 33 3.69 -4.10 -15.67
N PHE A 34 3.55 -3.12 -14.77
CA PHE A 34 2.75 -3.28 -13.56
C PHE A 34 1.27 -3.60 -13.88
N SER A 35 0.69 -2.90 -14.85
CA SER A 35 -0.67 -3.16 -15.35
C SER A 35 -0.83 -4.59 -15.90
N GLU A 36 0.09 -5.05 -16.74
CA GLU A 36 0.06 -6.41 -17.32
C GLU A 36 0.20 -7.50 -16.24
N ASP A 37 1.12 -7.31 -15.28
CA ASP A 37 1.31 -8.25 -14.17
C ASP A 37 0.10 -8.24 -13.20
N LEU A 38 -0.59 -7.10 -13.04
CA LEU A 38 -1.79 -6.97 -12.23
C LEU A 38 -2.98 -7.73 -12.85
N VAL A 39 -3.15 -7.64 -14.17
CA VAL A 39 -4.16 -8.41 -14.90
C VAL A 39 -3.89 -9.92 -14.75
N ALA A 40 -2.64 -10.34 -15.00
CA ALA A 40 -2.25 -11.74 -14.84
C ALA A 40 -2.45 -12.23 -13.40
N PHE A 41 -2.18 -11.39 -12.41
CA PHE A 41 -2.45 -11.68 -11.01
C PHE A 41 -3.95 -11.91 -10.76
N SER A 42 -4.81 -11.00 -11.23
CA SER A 42 -6.27 -11.06 -11.04
C SER A 42 -6.87 -12.33 -11.67
N GLU A 43 -6.44 -12.70 -12.87
CA GLU A 43 -6.87 -13.95 -13.53
C GLU A 43 -6.57 -15.19 -12.68
N VAL A 44 -5.34 -15.29 -12.17
CA VAL A 44 -4.93 -16.41 -11.32
C VAL A 44 -5.68 -16.37 -9.99
N TYR A 45 -5.86 -15.19 -9.39
CA TYR A 45 -6.61 -15.03 -8.14
C TYR A 45 -8.06 -15.45 -8.30
N PHE A 46 -8.73 -14.98 -9.34
CA PHE A 46 -10.11 -15.34 -9.66
C PHE A 46 -10.27 -16.84 -9.91
N SER A 47 -9.32 -17.46 -10.60
CA SER A 47 -9.36 -18.90 -10.90
C SER A 47 -9.27 -19.80 -9.65
N ASN A 48 -8.57 -19.37 -8.60
CA ASN A 48 -8.40 -20.16 -7.38
C ASN A 48 -8.04 -19.30 -6.15
N ARG A 49 -9.07 -18.67 -5.58
CA ARG A 49 -8.95 -17.81 -4.38
C ARG A 49 -8.48 -18.58 -3.14
N GLU A 50 -8.91 -19.83 -2.98
CA GLU A 50 -8.57 -20.64 -1.80
C GLU A 50 -7.06 -20.89 -1.70
N GLU A 51 -6.43 -21.29 -2.80
CA GLU A 51 -4.97 -21.48 -2.84
C GLU A 51 -4.22 -20.17 -2.61
N PHE A 52 -4.78 -19.04 -3.04
CA PHE A 52 -4.21 -17.73 -2.70
C PHE A 52 -4.29 -17.43 -1.20
N PHE A 53 -5.40 -17.69 -0.53
CA PHE A 53 -5.48 -17.50 0.91
C PHE A 53 -4.54 -18.44 1.69
N LYS A 54 -4.37 -19.68 1.24
CA LYS A 54 -3.35 -20.60 1.81
C LYS A 54 -1.93 -20.07 1.61
N PHE A 55 -1.62 -19.56 0.42
CA PHE A 55 -0.35 -18.90 0.13
C PHE A 55 -0.14 -17.68 1.05
N LEU A 56 -1.13 -16.81 1.18
CA LEU A 56 -1.04 -15.63 2.03
C LEU A 56 -0.83 -15.99 3.50
N LYS A 57 -1.61 -16.95 4.02
CA LYS A 57 -1.50 -17.41 5.41
C LYS A 57 -0.13 -18.00 5.74
N SER A 58 0.47 -18.71 4.78
CA SER A 58 1.79 -19.33 4.98
C SER A 58 2.95 -18.33 4.88
N ASN A 59 2.84 -17.30 4.04
CA ASN A 59 3.95 -16.39 3.76
C ASN A 59 3.85 -15.05 4.50
N TYR A 60 2.65 -14.61 4.88
CA TYR A 60 2.38 -13.31 5.52
C TYR A 60 1.62 -13.45 6.84
N ASN A 61 1.87 -14.50 7.62
CA ASN A 61 1.10 -14.79 8.84
C ASN A 61 0.93 -13.59 9.79
N ASN A 62 1.97 -12.77 9.95
CA ASN A 62 1.95 -11.59 10.82
C ASN A 62 1.11 -10.43 10.28
N PHE A 63 0.87 -10.41 8.96
CA PHE A 63 0.18 -9.37 8.20
C PHE A 63 -0.96 -9.95 7.36
N TYR A 64 -1.51 -11.10 7.74
CA TYR A 64 -2.42 -11.89 6.88
C TYR A 64 -3.66 -11.10 6.46
N LEU A 65 -4.22 -10.31 7.38
CA LEU A 65 -5.39 -9.46 7.10
C LEU A 65 -5.07 -8.35 6.11
N GLN A 66 -3.90 -7.71 6.24
CA GLN A 66 -3.46 -6.65 5.32
C GLN A 66 -3.14 -7.25 3.95
N ALA A 67 -2.45 -8.39 3.91
CA ALA A 67 -2.16 -9.10 2.66
C ALA A 67 -3.44 -9.52 1.93
N THR A 68 -4.46 -9.96 2.68
CA THR A 68 -5.79 -10.28 2.12
C THR A 68 -6.48 -9.04 1.56
N SER A 69 -6.44 -7.92 2.29
CA SER A 69 -6.97 -6.62 1.83
C SER A 69 -6.29 -6.18 0.53
N ILE A 70 -4.96 -6.22 0.48
CA ILE A 70 -4.16 -5.82 -0.69
C ILE A 70 -4.48 -6.70 -1.90
N VAL A 71 -4.55 -8.03 -1.74
CA VAL A 71 -4.92 -8.95 -2.82
C VAL A 71 -6.34 -8.67 -3.35
N SER A 72 -7.30 -8.39 -2.46
CA SER A 72 -8.67 -8.06 -2.88
C SER A 72 -8.74 -6.70 -3.58
N SER A 73 -7.96 -5.70 -3.13
CA SER A 73 -7.84 -4.41 -3.79
C SER A 73 -7.15 -4.53 -5.14
N ALA A 74 -6.11 -5.37 -5.27
CA ALA A 74 -5.44 -5.64 -6.54
C ALA A 74 -6.40 -6.24 -7.57
N ASP A 75 -7.22 -7.21 -7.17
CA ASP A 75 -8.28 -7.77 -8.02
C ASP A 75 -9.29 -6.69 -8.45
N SER A 76 -9.74 -5.86 -7.51
CA SER A 76 -10.70 -4.78 -7.79
C SER A 76 -10.13 -3.73 -8.75
N VAL A 77 -8.87 -3.32 -8.55
CA VAL A 77 -8.18 -2.37 -9.43
C VAL A 77 -8.02 -2.97 -10.83
N SER A 78 -7.62 -4.23 -10.95
CA SER A 78 -7.54 -4.95 -12.24
C SER A 78 -8.87 -4.94 -12.99
N VAL A 79 -9.98 -5.24 -12.30
CA VAL A 79 -11.30 -5.27 -12.92
C VAL A 79 -11.72 -3.88 -13.41
N ILE A 80 -11.50 -2.83 -12.61
CA ILE A 80 -11.89 -1.46 -13.01
C ILE A 80 -11.10 -1.00 -14.25
N MET A 81 -9.82 -1.40 -14.37
CA MET A 81 -9.01 -1.10 -15.56
C MET A 81 -9.56 -1.75 -16.84
N GLN A 82 -10.21 -2.91 -16.71
CA GLN A 82 -10.76 -3.65 -17.86
C GLN A 82 -12.13 -3.13 -18.28
N LEU A 83 -12.87 -2.46 -17.37
CA LEU A 83 -14.26 -2.08 -17.61
C LEU A 83 -14.45 -0.77 -18.38
N ASN A 84 -13.44 0.11 -18.42
CA ASN A 84 -13.30 1.31 -19.27
C ASN A 84 -14.54 2.19 -19.57
N GLU A 85 -15.64 2.09 -18.80
CA GLU A 85 -16.89 2.79 -19.09
C GLU A 85 -17.66 3.17 -17.81
N GLY A 86 -17.59 4.45 -17.42
CA GLY A 86 -18.71 5.11 -16.74
C GLY A 86 -18.38 5.95 -15.50
N ALA A 87 -19.09 7.07 -15.36
CA ALA A 87 -18.96 7.99 -14.23
C ALA A 87 -19.39 7.41 -12.86
N ASN A 88 -19.91 6.19 -12.80
CA ASN A 88 -20.27 5.51 -11.55
C ASN A 88 -19.07 4.79 -10.88
N ASP A 89 -17.95 4.61 -11.58
CA ASP A 89 -16.78 3.89 -11.06
C ASP A 89 -15.94 4.72 -10.10
N TYR A 90 -16.11 6.04 -10.08
CA TYR A 90 -15.24 6.91 -9.28
C TYR A 90 -15.42 6.80 -7.77
N LEU A 91 -16.64 6.58 -7.27
CA LEU A 91 -16.83 6.32 -5.83
C LEU A 91 -16.09 5.04 -5.41
N ILE A 92 -16.07 4.04 -6.29
CA ILE A 92 -15.32 2.80 -6.06
C ILE A 92 -13.83 3.10 -6.08
N LEU A 93 -13.33 3.85 -7.07
CA LEU A 93 -11.93 4.27 -7.16
C LEU A 93 -11.48 5.05 -5.90
N ILE A 94 -12.28 6.00 -5.42
CA ILE A 94 -11.99 6.77 -4.20
C ILE A 94 -11.99 5.87 -2.97
N ASN A 95 -12.98 4.99 -2.84
CA ASN A 95 -13.06 4.09 -1.70
C ASN A 95 -11.88 3.12 -1.66
N LEU A 96 -11.47 2.58 -2.83
CA LEU A 96 -10.26 1.77 -2.95
C LEU A 96 -9.01 2.57 -2.60
N PHE A 97 -8.90 3.82 -3.07
CA PHE A 97 -7.77 4.69 -2.76
C PHE A 97 -7.66 4.96 -1.26
N ARG A 98 -8.78 5.32 -0.61
CA ARG A 98 -8.88 5.50 0.86
C ARG A 98 -8.52 4.22 1.60
N GLN A 99 -9.05 3.08 1.16
CA GLN A 99 -8.74 1.79 1.77
C GLN A 99 -7.25 1.46 1.68
N LEU A 100 -6.61 1.74 0.55
CA LEU A 100 -5.18 1.51 0.35
C LEU A 100 -4.32 2.47 1.20
N LEU A 101 -4.73 3.73 1.40
CA LEU A 101 -4.09 4.64 2.35
C LEU A 101 -4.18 4.10 3.79
N VAL A 102 -5.38 3.75 4.23
CA VAL A 102 -5.61 3.18 5.57
C VAL A 102 -4.85 1.86 5.77
N THR A 103 -4.68 1.07 4.69
CA THR A 103 -3.91 -0.17 4.74
C THR A 103 -2.44 0.09 5.02
N LEU A 104 -1.84 1.17 4.51
CA LEU A 104 -0.46 1.55 4.83
C LEU A 104 -0.29 1.93 6.31
N ASP A 105 -1.21 2.71 6.87
CA ASP A 105 -1.19 3.06 8.29
C ASP A 105 -1.37 1.81 9.15
N THR A 106 -2.29 0.93 8.76
CA THR A 106 -2.54 -0.35 9.46
C THR A 106 -1.32 -1.27 9.42
N LEU A 107 -0.60 -1.33 8.29
CA LEU A 107 0.66 -2.07 8.17
C LEU A 107 1.71 -1.53 9.14
N THR A 108 1.85 -0.21 9.22
CA THR A 108 2.79 0.46 10.14
C THR A 108 2.42 0.22 11.61
N SER A 109 1.13 0.37 11.95
CA SER A 109 0.61 0.09 13.28
C SER A 109 0.87 -1.37 13.68
N ASN A 110 0.61 -2.33 12.78
CA ASN A 110 0.85 -3.74 13.03
C ASN A 110 2.32 -4.07 13.17
N TYR A 111 3.22 -3.45 12.40
CA TYR A 111 4.65 -3.59 12.61
C TYR A 111 5.01 -3.28 14.08
N TRP A 112 4.54 -2.16 14.62
CA TRP A 112 4.76 -1.80 16.02
C TRP A 112 4.13 -2.78 17.02
N LEU A 113 2.94 -3.34 16.73
CA LEU A 113 2.38 -4.40 17.57
C LEU A 113 3.27 -5.65 17.57
N ARG A 114 3.86 -6.03 16.44
CA ARG A 114 4.82 -7.14 16.36
C ARG A 114 6.12 -6.82 17.10
N VAL A 115 6.55 -5.56 17.12
CA VAL A 115 7.65 -5.11 17.99
C VAL A 115 7.28 -5.33 19.46
N ALA A 116 6.07 -4.91 19.89
CA ALA A 116 5.61 -5.06 21.26
C ALA A 116 5.58 -6.53 21.71
N GLU A 117 5.18 -7.46 20.84
CA GLU A 117 5.19 -8.91 21.10
C GLU A 117 6.59 -9.47 21.40
N LYS A 118 7.64 -8.85 20.84
CA LYS A 118 9.04 -9.27 21.03
C LYS A 118 9.69 -8.65 22.28
N VAL A 119 9.09 -7.61 22.85
CA VAL A 119 9.63 -6.88 24.01
C VAL A 119 9.10 -7.46 25.32
N LYS A 120 9.98 -7.63 26.31
CA LYS A 120 9.63 -8.23 27.62
C LYS A 120 9.31 -7.21 28.71
N GLU A 121 9.78 -5.98 28.58
CA GLU A 121 9.66 -4.96 29.63
C GLU A 121 8.33 -4.20 29.53
N SER A 122 7.49 -4.27 30.57
CA SER A 122 6.14 -3.70 30.57
C SER A 122 6.09 -2.21 30.22
N LYS A 123 7.06 -1.41 30.69
CA LYS A 123 7.12 0.03 30.38
C LYS A 123 7.38 0.26 28.89
N SER A 124 8.34 -0.48 28.31
CA SER A 124 8.66 -0.42 26.88
C SER A 124 7.52 -0.94 26.00
N ILE A 125 6.81 -1.99 26.44
CA ILE A 125 5.60 -2.48 25.75
C ILE A 125 4.55 -1.37 25.67
N LYS A 126 4.28 -0.67 26.78
CA LYS A 126 3.31 0.44 26.79
C LYS A 126 3.72 1.58 25.86
N GLU A 127 5.01 1.93 25.84
CA GLU A 127 5.57 2.94 24.93
C GLU A 127 5.36 2.54 23.46
N ILE A 128 5.66 1.28 23.09
CA ILE A 128 5.47 0.78 21.72
C ILE A 128 3.99 0.71 21.33
N ILE A 129 3.11 0.26 22.23
CA ILE A 129 1.65 0.25 21.96
C ILE A 129 1.15 1.67 21.71
N ASN A 130 1.64 2.66 22.47
CA ASN A 130 1.27 4.04 22.24
C ASN A 130 1.71 4.51 20.84
N ILE A 131 2.93 4.17 20.42
CA ILE A 131 3.41 4.46 19.06
C ILE A 131 2.51 3.79 18.01
N SER A 132 2.18 2.52 18.20
CA SER A 132 1.31 1.75 17.31
C SER A 132 -0.07 2.41 17.10
N ASN A 133 -0.67 2.98 18.14
CA ASN A 133 -1.99 3.62 18.07
C ASN A 133 -2.01 4.92 17.25
N TYR A 134 -0.87 5.59 17.12
CA TYR A 134 -0.73 6.84 16.37
C TYR A 134 0.15 6.69 15.13
N ALA A 135 0.54 5.45 14.80
CA ALA A 135 1.44 5.17 13.70
C ALA A 135 0.78 5.52 12.36
N GLN A 136 1.50 6.31 11.56
CA GLN A 136 1.16 6.62 10.18
C GLN A 136 2.27 6.08 9.28
N PHE A 137 1.91 5.72 8.04
CA PHE A 137 2.89 5.29 7.06
C PHE A 137 3.92 6.37 6.75
N GLU A 138 3.42 7.58 6.61
CA GLU A 138 4.23 8.78 6.53
C GLU A 138 4.71 9.15 7.93
N ASP A 139 5.93 8.76 8.25
CA ASP A 139 6.58 9.15 9.49
C ASP A 139 7.68 10.18 9.19
N TYR A 140 7.40 11.42 9.59
CA TYR A 140 8.35 12.53 9.51
C TYR A 140 9.22 12.63 10.76
N ASP A 141 8.77 12.05 11.87
CA ASP A 141 9.45 12.17 13.14
C ASP A 141 10.52 11.09 13.26
N GLU A 142 11.70 11.48 13.75
CA GLU A 142 12.72 10.48 14.05
C GLU A 142 12.27 9.65 15.25
N VAL A 143 12.26 8.32 15.05
CA VAL A 143 12.06 7.35 16.12
C VAL A 143 12.99 7.71 17.29
N SER A 144 12.41 7.92 18.46
CA SER A 144 13.15 8.42 19.61
C SER A 144 14.32 7.50 19.99
N ASN A 145 15.38 8.08 20.58
CA ASN A 145 16.53 7.31 21.07
C ASN A 145 16.16 6.23 22.10
N SER A 146 15.05 6.39 22.85
CA SER A 146 14.55 5.33 23.75
C SER A 146 14.04 4.13 22.95
N VAL A 147 13.27 4.37 21.90
CA VAL A 147 12.71 3.32 21.03
C VAL A 147 13.81 2.64 20.23
N LEU A 148 14.79 3.38 19.70
CA LEU A 148 15.94 2.79 19.01
C LEU A 148 16.69 1.79 19.90
N LYS A 149 16.95 2.16 21.17
CA LYS A 149 17.57 1.24 22.15
C LYS A 149 16.71 0.01 22.43
N ILE A 150 15.38 0.15 22.43
CA ILE A 150 14.47 -1.00 22.58
C ILE A 150 14.59 -1.93 21.37
N LEU A 151 14.60 -1.38 20.15
CA LEU A 151 14.75 -2.16 18.91
C LEU A 151 16.10 -2.89 18.88
N GLU A 152 17.20 -2.18 19.13
CA GLU A 152 18.56 -2.75 19.21
C GLU A 152 18.65 -3.88 20.24
N LYS A 153 18.16 -3.64 21.47
CA LYS A 153 18.19 -4.64 22.55
C LYS A 153 17.47 -5.94 22.19
N ASN A 154 16.43 -5.86 21.36
CA ASN A 154 15.61 -7.00 20.98
C ASN A 154 15.94 -7.53 19.57
N ASN A 155 17.03 -7.06 18.94
CA ASN A 155 17.41 -7.39 17.56
C ASN A 155 16.28 -7.18 16.55
N ILE A 156 15.52 -6.11 16.71
CA ILE A 156 14.40 -5.77 15.83
C ILE A 156 14.89 -4.74 14.80
N LYS A 157 14.71 -5.07 13.52
CA LYS A 157 15.02 -4.17 12.41
C LYS A 157 14.05 -2.99 12.40
N ILE A 158 14.58 -1.79 12.19
CA ILE A 158 13.80 -0.55 12.10
C ILE A 158 12.98 -0.56 10.80
N ASN A 159 11.76 -0.04 10.87
CA ASN A 159 11.00 0.29 9.69
C ASN A 159 11.48 1.62 9.10
N ASP A 160 12.31 1.56 8.07
CA ASP A 160 12.86 2.71 7.35
C ASP A 160 12.34 2.83 5.92
N PHE A 161 11.28 2.09 5.57
CA PHE A 161 10.74 2.01 4.21
C PHE A 161 10.46 3.40 3.63
N PHE A 162 9.70 4.21 4.36
CA PHE A 162 9.33 5.54 3.90
C PHE A 162 10.57 6.42 3.65
N LYS A 163 11.57 6.38 4.54
CA LYS A 163 12.77 7.22 4.43
C LYS A 163 13.68 6.79 3.27
N ASN A 164 13.90 5.49 3.11
CA ASN A 164 14.99 4.96 2.28
C ASN A 164 14.53 4.37 0.95
N TYR A 165 13.26 3.97 0.82
CA TYR A 165 12.76 3.25 -0.36
C TYR A 165 11.60 3.96 -1.06
N MET A 166 10.86 4.82 -0.36
CA MET A 166 9.73 5.54 -0.96
C MET A 166 10.20 6.66 -1.87
N ASN A 167 9.69 6.67 -3.11
CA ASN A 167 9.84 7.80 -4.02
C ASN A 167 8.99 8.99 -3.54
N LYS A 168 9.66 10.06 -3.08
CA LYS A 168 8.99 11.21 -2.46
C LYS A 168 8.16 12.02 -3.45
N GLU A 169 8.51 12.01 -4.72
CA GLU A 169 7.74 12.68 -5.76
C GLU A 169 6.43 11.94 -6.05
N LEU A 170 6.49 10.61 -6.18
CA LEU A 170 5.28 9.78 -6.28
C LEU A 170 4.36 9.98 -5.08
N TRP A 171 4.93 9.97 -3.88
CA TRP A 171 4.16 10.22 -2.66
C TRP A 171 3.50 11.60 -2.67
N ARG A 172 4.21 12.64 -3.13
CA ARG A 172 3.67 14.00 -3.25
C ARG A 172 2.45 14.04 -4.19
N GLU A 173 2.51 13.38 -5.34
CA GLU A 173 1.36 13.32 -6.27
C GLU A 173 0.14 12.64 -5.62
N ILE A 174 0.37 11.54 -4.89
CA ILE A 174 -0.68 10.86 -4.11
C ILE A 174 -1.30 11.81 -3.07
N LYS A 175 -0.48 12.57 -2.33
CA LYS A 175 -0.98 13.53 -1.32
C LYS A 175 -1.72 14.71 -1.94
N ILE A 176 -1.31 15.18 -3.12
CA ILE A 176 -2.03 16.23 -3.86
C ILE A 176 -3.42 15.73 -4.22
N LEU A 177 -3.52 14.51 -4.74
CA LEU A 177 -4.80 13.89 -5.08
C LEU A 177 -5.66 13.62 -3.84
N GLU A 178 -5.05 13.10 -2.77
CA GLU A 178 -5.71 12.92 -1.47
C GLU A 178 -6.32 14.24 -0.99
N GLY A 179 -5.57 15.34 -1.04
CA GLY A 179 -6.09 16.66 -0.72
C GLY A 179 -7.27 17.04 -1.61
N LYS A 180 -7.14 16.91 -2.94
CA LYS A 180 -8.22 17.23 -3.88
C LYS A 180 -9.52 16.45 -3.60
N ILE A 181 -9.41 15.18 -3.19
CA ILE A 181 -10.55 14.25 -3.06
C ILE A 181 -11.10 14.18 -1.63
N LEU A 182 -10.25 14.38 -0.61
CA LEU A 182 -10.60 14.24 0.80
C LEU A 182 -10.79 15.60 1.51
N ASN A 183 -10.62 16.73 0.82
CA ASN A 183 -10.76 18.08 1.41
C ASN A 183 -12.14 18.42 2.00
N LYS A 184 -13.14 17.53 1.92
CA LYS A 184 -14.40 17.67 2.66
C LYS A 184 -14.74 16.41 3.45
N PRO A 185 -15.07 16.53 4.75
CA PRO A 185 -15.69 15.45 5.50
C PRO A 185 -17.10 15.23 4.94
N ASP A 186 -17.43 13.97 4.73
CA ASP A 186 -18.73 13.44 4.33
C ASP A 186 -19.21 13.73 2.89
N GLY A 187 -19.04 12.70 2.05
CA GLY A 187 -20.19 12.15 1.30
C GLY A 187 -20.87 12.99 0.23
N ASP A 188 -20.34 14.13 -0.17
CA ASP A 188 -21.00 14.95 -1.19
C ASP A 188 -20.69 14.44 -2.60
N PHE A 189 -21.42 13.40 -3.01
CA PHE A 189 -21.39 12.82 -4.35
C PHE A 189 -21.54 13.89 -5.45
N GLU A 190 -22.28 14.96 -5.17
CA GLU A 190 -22.46 16.08 -6.10
C GLU A 190 -21.21 16.94 -6.22
N TYR A 191 -20.46 17.18 -5.14
CA TYR A 191 -19.15 17.85 -5.22
C TYR A 191 -18.16 17.05 -6.07
N PHE A 192 -18.16 15.73 -5.96
CA PHE A 192 -17.26 14.89 -6.72
C PHE A 192 -17.66 14.79 -8.21
N LYS A 193 -18.96 14.65 -8.51
CA LYS A 193 -19.47 14.80 -9.88
C LYS A 193 -19.11 16.15 -10.48
N GLU A 194 -19.20 17.21 -9.68
CA GLU A 194 -18.82 18.56 -10.10
C GLU A 194 -17.30 18.67 -10.35
N LEU A 195 -16.47 17.98 -9.56
CA LEU A 195 -15.02 17.91 -9.77
C LEU A 195 -14.70 17.18 -11.09
N VAL A 196 -15.22 15.96 -11.28
CA VAL A 196 -15.02 15.15 -12.49
C VAL A 196 -15.53 15.85 -13.73
N SER A 197 -16.73 16.43 -13.68
CA SER A 197 -17.32 17.15 -14.82
C SER A 197 -16.55 18.42 -15.21
N LYS A 198 -15.62 18.89 -14.37
CA LYS A 198 -14.75 20.04 -14.62
C LYS A 198 -13.33 19.65 -15.01
N SER A 199 -12.95 18.38 -14.92
CA SER A 199 -11.59 17.93 -15.23
C SER A 199 -11.60 16.59 -15.94
N ASP A 200 -11.50 16.64 -17.27
CA ASP A 200 -11.41 15.46 -18.14
C ASP A 200 -10.21 14.55 -17.74
N ASP A 201 -9.14 15.12 -17.19
CA ASP A 201 -7.92 14.39 -16.81
C ASP A 201 -7.99 13.67 -15.44
N LEU A 202 -8.99 13.98 -14.60
CA LEU A 202 -9.03 13.45 -13.22
C LEU A 202 -9.27 11.94 -13.17
N ALA A 203 -9.95 11.39 -14.17
CA ALA A 203 -10.21 9.97 -14.28
C ALA A 203 -8.91 9.17 -14.47
N ASP A 204 -8.10 9.61 -15.43
CA ASP A 204 -6.80 9.00 -15.74
C ASP A 204 -5.82 9.19 -14.56
N ASP A 205 -5.81 10.39 -13.97
CA ASP A 205 -5.05 10.68 -12.75
C ASP A 205 -5.43 9.72 -11.60
N MET A 206 -6.72 9.43 -11.42
CA MET A 206 -7.21 8.53 -10.37
C MET A 206 -6.73 7.08 -10.57
N VAL A 207 -6.79 6.58 -11.80
CA VAL A 207 -6.34 5.21 -12.12
C VAL A 207 -4.83 5.08 -11.89
N ILE A 208 -4.05 6.04 -12.37
CA ILE A 208 -2.59 6.05 -12.19
C ILE A 208 -2.22 6.12 -10.71
N ASN A 209 -2.89 6.98 -9.94
CA ASN A 209 -2.64 7.09 -8.50
C ASN A 209 -3.09 5.85 -7.72
N LEU A 210 -4.13 5.14 -8.18
CA LEU A 210 -4.51 3.84 -7.62
C LEU A 210 -3.45 2.77 -7.86
N TRP A 211 -2.86 2.73 -9.05
CA TRP A 211 -1.71 1.86 -9.31
C TRP A 211 -0.53 2.20 -8.42
N ALA A 212 -0.23 3.49 -8.28
CA ALA A 212 0.85 3.95 -7.43
C ALA A 212 0.64 3.55 -5.97
N ILE A 213 -0.52 3.84 -5.37
CA ILE A 213 -0.77 3.50 -3.96
C ILE A 213 -0.84 1.98 -3.74
N LEU A 214 -1.33 1.21 -4.72
CA LEU A 214 -1.31 -0.26 -4.68
C LEU A 214 0.14 -0.78 -4.73
N ALA A 215 0.98 -0.23 -5.61
CA ALA A 215 2.38 -0.60 -5.70
C ALA A 215 3.15 -0.32 -4.41
N ILE A 216 2.85 0.80 -3.73
CA ILE A 216 3.39 1.11 -2.39
C ILE A 216 2.94 0.05 -1.39
N ASN A 217 1.65 -0.27 -1.35
CA ASN A 217 1.10 -1.27 -0.43
C ASN A 217 1.77 -2.63 -0.57
N ILE A 218 1.90 -3.12 -1.81
CA ILE A 218 2.55 -4.41 -2.10
C ILE A 218 4.02 -4.37 -1.66
N SER A 219 4.75 -3.34 -2.06
CA SER A 219 6.18 -3.22 -1.74
C SER A 219 6.43 -3.07 -0.24
N TYR A 220 5.56 -2.35 0.46
CA TYR A 220 5.67 -2.13 1.89
C TYR A 220 5.30 -3.37 2.70
N LEU A 221 4.26 -4.11 2.29
CA LEU A 221 3.93 -5.41 2.88
C LEU A 221 5.11 -6.37 2.80
N GLU A 222 5.75 -6.49 1.63
CA GLU A 222 6.93 -7.34 1.46
C GLU A 222 8.08 -6.91 2.35
N PHE A 223 8.36 -5.60 2.39
CA PHE A 223 9.40 -5.05 3.26
C PHE A 223 9.13 -5.40 4.74
N LEU A 224 7.93 -5.13 5.25
CA LEU A 224 7.56 -5.43 6.63
C LEU A 224 7.61 -6.93 6.93
N ASN A 225 7.14 -7.75 6.00
CA ASN A 225 7.18 -9.19 6.15
C ASN A 225 8.61 -9.71 6.25
N ASN A 226 9.56 -9.13 5.49
CA ASN A 226 10.97 -9.48 5.59
C ASN A 226 11.59 -9.07 6.94
N ILE A 227 11.28 -7.87 7.46
CA ILE A 227 11.90 -7.40 8.71
C ILE A 227 11.27 -7.98 9.97
N VAL A 228 10.01 -8.42 9.91
CA VAL A 228 9.30 -9.05 11.05
C VAL A 228 9.35 -10.58 10.99
N GLY A 229 9.32 -11.15 9.78
CA GLY A 229 9.20 -12.58 9.50
C GLY A 229 10.47 -13.41 9.68
N GLU A 230 11.62 -12.77 9.94
CA GLU A 230 12.81 -13.47 10.41
C GLU A 230 12.55 -14.12 11.78
N LYS A 231 12.59 -15.46 11.78
CA LYS A 231 12.66 -16.31 12.98
C LYS A 231 14.11 -16.59 13.33
#